data_AF-A0A6N8L302-F1
#
_entry.id   AF-A0A6N8L302-F1
#
_cell.length_a   1.000
_cell.length_b   1.000
_cell.length_c   1.000
_cell.angle_alpha   90.00
_cell.angle_beta   90.00
_cell.angle_gamma   90.00
#
_symmetry.space_group_name_H-M   'P 1'
#
loop_
_entity.id
_entity.type
_entity.pdbx_description
1 polymer ?
#
loop_
_entity_poly.entity_id
_entity_poly.type
_entity_poly.pdbx_seq_one_letter_code
_entity_poly.pdbx_strand_id
1 'polypeptide(L)'
;MYKLIFLLLFIPGIVLGQDYARQLAAYRQQKAEAFGKQELGPLKKDQLGYIAYFPANEGMRVEARVELLADEPSFRMPTYDGSSNEYKRYALLHFSLGGKPQVLTAYQSVALFQTAAYRNHLFVPFMDETNGISSYEGGRYLDLSSDQIKNNLLSIDFNKAYNPYCAYSNGYRCPQPPKENILSLAIEAGEMKYKGPKNERPVNKSVAKNFNAAERKLINAADDNTMMHVYLITNEKELSVLRAPSEDVKFDDPLIDKLANRMFQTVQDPQHKGVGIAGPQVGINKNVIWVQRFDKTEMPFEFYINPKIIWRSKLTRTGVEGCLSIPDRKEDVQRSYAIRLQYIDRQGNVIEENIEGFTAVIFQHEVDHLYGILYPDRMDEEVSRTMIPLEEKIKFSLEKGTIVP
;
A
#
# COMPACT_ATOMS: atom_id res chain seq x y z
N MET A 1 2.61 -54.66 -57.87
CA MET A 1 2.02 -54.56 -56.50
C MET A 1 3.02 -53.86 -55.59
N TYR A 2 2.95 -52.53 -55.48
CA TYR A 2 3.75 -51.78 -54.52
C TYR A 2 2.93 -51.57 -53.25
N LYS A 3 3.41 -52.09 -52.11
CA LYS A 3 2.84 -51.84 -50.78
C LYS A 3 3.35 -50.48 -50.29
N LEU A 4 2.44 -49.53 -50.08
CA LEU A 4 2.70 -48.26 -49.41
C LEU A 4 2.38 -48.44 -47.91
N ILE A 5 3.39 -48.32 -47.06
CA ILE A 5 3.26 -48.31 -45.59
C ILE A 5 2.99 -46.87 -45.17
N PHE A 6 1.80 -46.59 -44.62
CA PHE A 6 1.52 -45.32 -43.94
C PHE A 6 2.02 -45.41 -42.50
N LEU A 7 3.08 -44.66 -42.20
CA LEU A 7 3.59 -44.42 -40.85
C LEU A 7 2.70 -43.36 -40.19
N LEU A 8 1.83 -43.77 -39.27
CA LEU A 8 1.04 -42.86 -38.43
C LEU A 8 1.95 -42.28 -37.34
N LEU A 9 2.39 -41.04 -37.57
CA LEU A 9 3.04 -40.20 -36.56
C LEU A 9 2.01 -39.80 -35.48
N PHE A 10 2.14 -40.41 -34.31
CA PHE A 10 1.49 -39.94 -33.08
C PHE A 10 2.15 -38.62 -32.65
N ILE A 11 1.42 -37.49 -32.76
CA ILE A 11 1.79 -36.22 -32.12
C ILE A 11 0.68 -35.86 -31.12
N PRO A 12 0.71 -36.35 -29.87
CA PRO A 12 -0.28 -35.98 -28.86
C PRO A 12 0.01 -34.63 -28.19
N GLY A 13 1.09 -33.92 -28.54
CA GLY A 13 1.52 -32.69 -27.86
C GLY A 13 0.88 -31.38 -28.32
N ILE A 14 0.31 -31.30 -29.53
CA ILE A 14 -0.14 -30.01 -30.12
C ILE A 14 -1.56 -29.63 -29.68
N VAL A 15 -2.42 -30.61 -29.40
CA VAL A 15 -3.85 -30.36 -29.11
C VAL A 15 -4.07 -29.80 -27.70
N LEU A 16 -3.31 -30.27 -26.71
CA LEU A 16 -3.42 -29.80 -25.32
C LEU A 16 -2.91 -28.35 -25.13
N GLY A 17 -1.80 -27.98 -25.80
CA GLY A 17 -1.24 -26.62 -25.74
C GLY A 17 -2.13 -25.54 -26.34
N GLN A 18 -2.91 -25.87 -27.38
CA GLN A 18 -3.88 -24.95 -27.97
C GLN A 18 -5.08 -24.68 -27.03
N ASP A 19 -5.47 -25.67 -26.24
CA ASP A 19 -6.56 -25.52 -25.27
C ASP A 19 -6.14 -24.62 -24.11
N TYR A 20 -4.93 -24.83 -23.55
CA TYR A 20 -4.41 -23.96 -22.49
C TYR A 20 -4.25 -22.51 -22.93
N ALA A 21 -3.62 -22.26 -24.08
CA ALA A 21 -3.45 -20.90 -24.59
C ALA A 21 -4.80 -20.18 -24.78
N ARG A 22 -5.84 -20.92 -25.23
CA ARG A 22 -7.21 -20.39 -25.37
C ARG A 22 -7.85 -20.10 -24.02
N GLN A 23 -7.72 -21.01 -23.04
CA GLN A 23 -8.21 -20.79 -21.67
C GLN A 23 -7.55 -19.57 -21.02
N LEU A 24 -6.24 -19.42 -21.20
CA LEU A 24 -5.48 -18.29 -20.69
C LEU A 24 -5.88 -16.98 -21.37
N ALA A 25 -6.12 -16.99 -22.68
CA ALA A 25 -6.63 -15.83 -23.40
C ALA A 25 -8.02 -15.40 -22.88
N ALA A 26 -8.93 -16.36 -22.65
CA ALA A 26 -10.24 -16.09 -22.08
C ALA A 26 -10.14 -15.50 -20.65
N TYR A 27 -9.25 -16.04 -19.82
CA TYR A 27 -8.96 -15.49 -18.49
C TYR A 27 -8.46 -14.04 -18.56
N ARG A 28 -7.50 -13.75 -19.45
CA ARG A 28 -6.94 -12.40 -19.65
C ARG A 28 -8.02 -11.41 -20.14
N GLN A 29 -8.90 -11.85 -21.03
CA GLN A 29 -10.02 -11.04 -21.53
C GLN A 29 -11.01 -10.73 -20.39
N GLN A 30 -11.45 -11.73 -19.64
CA GLN A 30 -12.36 -11.54 -18.51
C GLN A 30 -11.79 -10.56 -17.49
N LYS A 31 -10.48 -10.66 -17.22
CA LYS A 31 -9.77 -9.74 -16.34
C LYS A 31 -9.76 -8.30 -16.88
N ALA A 32 -9.46 -8.10 -18.15
CA ALA A 32 -9.49 -6.77 -18.77
C ALA A 32 -10.90 -6.16 -18.73
N GLU A 33 -11.94 -6.98 -18.99
CA GLU A 33 -13.33 -6.55 -18.87
C GLU A 33 -13.72 -6.17 -17.43
N ALA A 34 -13.21 -6.89 -16.43
CA ALA A 34 -13.44 -6.58 -15.03
C ALA A 34 -12.85 -5.21 -14.65
N PHE A 35 -11.66 -4.86 -15.16
CA PHE A 35 -11.10 -3.52 -15.00
C PHE A 35 -11.97 -2.45 -15.66
N GLY A 36 -12.42 -2.69 -16.90
CA GLY A 36 -13.23 -1.72 -17.66
C GLY A 36 -14.62 -1.43 -17.07
N LYS A 37 -15.12 -2.26 -16.15
CA LYS A 37 -16.41 -2.06 -15.47
C LYS A 37 -16.32 -1.17 -14.22
N GLN A 38 -15.12 -0.95 -13.70
CA GLN A 38 -14.93 -0.20 -12.47
C GLN A 38 -14.64 1.27 -12.79
N GLU A 39 -15.64 2.14 -12.62
CA GLU A 39 -15.48 3.59 -12.85
C GLU A 39 -14.35 4.21 -11.99
N LEU A 40 -14.16 3.68 -10.78
CA LEU A 40 -13.11 4.07 -9.83
C LEU A 40 -11.95 3.05 -9.79
N GLY A 41 -11.86 2.19 -10.79
CA GLY A 41 -10.86 1.15 -10.91
C GLY A 41 -9.45 1.68 -11.20
N PRO A 42 -8.44 0.81 -11.20
CA PRO A 42 -7.05 1.21 -11.42
C PRO A 42 -6.75 1.58 -12.89
N LEU A 43 -7.63 1.22 -13.82
CA LEU A 43 -7.48 1.50 -15.25
C LEU A 43 -8.81 2.00 -15.82
N LYS A 44 -8.74 2.97 -16.72
CA LYS A 44 -9.85 3.38 -17.57
C LYS A 44 -9.99 2.44 -18.78
N LYS A 45 -11.17 2.44 -19.41
CA LYS A 45 -11.48 1.54 -20.53
C LYS A 45 -10.54 1.73 -21.73
N ASP A 46 -10.17 2.96 -22.03
CA ASP A 46 -9.21 3.34 -23.08
C ASP A 46 -7.76 2.95 -22.75
N GLN A 47 -7.45 2.63 -21.50
CA GLN A 47 -6.12 2.21 -21.04
C GLN A 47 -5.90 0.68 -21.08
N LEU A 48 -6.97 -0.12 -21.25
CA LEU A 48 -6.88 -1.58 -21.20
C LEU A 48 -5.98 -2.18 -22.30
N GLY A 49 -5.88 -1.51 -23.46
CA GLY A 49 -5.03 -1.94 -24.57
C GLY A 49 -3.52 -1.89 -24.28
N TYR A 50 -3.11 -1.21 -23.21
CA TYR A 50 -1.70 -1.13 -22.79
C TYR A 50 -1.29 -2.26 -21.84
N ILE A 51 -2.23 -3.13 -21.41
CA ILE A 51 -1.89 -4.33 -20.64
C ILE A 51 -1.26 -5.34 -21.59
N ALA A 52 0.04 -5.56 -21.43
CA ALA A 52 0.80 -6.56 -22.18
C ALA A 52 1.06 -7.80 -21.33
N TYR A 53 1.17 -8.95 -21.99
CA TYR A 53 1.45 -10.23 -21.35
C TYR A 53 2.56 -10.96 -22.09
N PHE A 54 3.32 -11.77 -21.36
CA PHE A 54 4.20 -12.75 -21.97
C PHE A 54 3.38 -13.81 -22.75
N PRO A 55 3.98 -14.44 -23.78
CA PRO A 55 3.38 -15.59 -24.45
C PRO A 55 2.96 -16.68 -23.45
N ALA A 56 1.91 -17.43 -23.78
CA ALA A 56 1.48 -18.54 -22.94
C ALA A 56 2.59 -19.59 -22.83
N ASN A 57 2.94 -19.99 -21.62
CA ASN A 57 3.99 -20.97 -21.36
C ASN A 57 3.52 -22.01 -20.34
N GLU A 58 3.22 -23.23 -20.79
CA GLU A 58 2.78 -24.30 -19.89
C GLU A 58 3.85 -24.72 -18.88
N GLY A 59 5.14 -24.57 -19.22
CA GLY A 59 6.25 -24.83 -18.30
C GLY A 59 6.31 -23.86 -17.12
N MET A 60 5.49 -22.81 -17.13
CA MET A 60 5.32 -21.83 -16.05
C MET A 60 4.12 -22.15 -15.16
N ARG A 61 3.48 -23.30 -15.39
CA ARG A 61 2.56 -23.93 -14.44
C ARG A 61 3.30 -25.05 -13.71
N VAL A 62 3.52 -24.86 -12.41
CA VAL A 62 4.24 -25.80 -11.56
C VAL A 62 3.33 -26.37 -10.50
N GLU A 63 3.70 -27.55 -9.99
CA GLU A 63 3.10 -28.13 -8.80
C GLU A 63 4.04 -27.86 -7.61
N ALA A 64 3.50 -27.28 -6.56
CA ALA A 64 4.24 -26.96 -5.35
C ALA A 64 3.82 -27.87 -4.20
N ARG A 65 4.79 -28.43 -3.48
CA ARG A 65 4.57 -29.02 -2.17
C ARG A 65 4.32 -27.90 -1.16
N VAL A 66 3.19 -27.99 -0.49
CA VAL A 66 2.76 -27.02 0.53
C VAL A 66 3.24 -27.47 1.90
N GLU A 67 3.93 -26.58 2.58
CA GLU A 67 4.32 -26.72 3.98
C GLU A 67 3.60 -25.64 4.78
N LEU A 68 2.59 -26.04 5.55
CA LEU A 68 1.80 -25.12 6.37
C LEU A 68 2.63 -24.62 7.54
N LEU A 69 2.54 -23.32 7.82
CA LEU A 69 3.21 -22.68 8.93
C LEU A 69 2.22 -22.51 10.09
N ALA A 70 2.54 -23.12 11.24
CA ALA A 70 1.75 -23.01 12.46
C ALA A 70 2.24 -21.84 13.32
N ASP A 71 1.34 -21.23 14.07
CA ASP A 71 1.64 -20.23 15.11
C ASP A 71 2.47 -19.01 14.67
N GLU A 72 2.47 -18.72 13.37
CA GLU A 72 3.15 -17.53 12.83
C GLU A 72 2.54 -16.24 13.38
N PRO A 73 3.37 -15.31 13.91
CA PRO A 73 2.90 -13.99 14.31
C PRO A 73 2.46 -13.18 13.08
N SER A 74 1.60 -12.19 13.30
CA SER A 74 1.32 -11.20 12.26
C SER A 74 2.51 -10.24 12.14
N PHE A 75 2.68 -9.67 10.95
CA PHE A 75 3.64 -8.62 10.68
C PHE A 75 3.06 -7.59 9.72
N ARG A 76 3.66 -6.39 9.71
CA ARG A 76 3.29 -5.31 8.79
C ARG A 76 4.11 -5.42 7.51
N MET A 77 3.46 -5.82 6.42
CA MET A 77 4.07 -5.83 5.08
C MET A 77 4.05 -4.39 4.52
N PRO A 78 5.22 -3.80 4.19
CA PRO A 78 5.29 -2.44 3.67
C PRO A 78 4.61 -2.32 2.30
N THR A 79 4.12 -1.14 1.95
CA THR A 79 3.51 -0.85 0.64
C THR A 79 4.31 0.21 -0.12
N TYR A 80 4.10 0.31 -1.45
CA TYR A 80 4.82 1.29 -2.29
C TYR A 80 4.45 2.74 -2.04
N ASP A 81 3.25 3.01 -1.53
CA ASP A 81 2.88 4.31 -1.00
C ASP A 81 3.43 4.50 0.42
N GLY A 82 4.44 3.74 0.85
CA GLY A 82 5.05 3.91 2.16
C GLY A 82 4.07 3.82 3.32
N SER A 83 2.95 3.12 3.20
CA SER A 83 2.13 2.62 4.32
C SER A 83 2.48 1.15 4.58
N SER A 84 1.69 0.43 5.37
CA SER A 84 1.84 -1.02 5.53
C SER A 84 0.51 -1.68 5.88
N ASN A 85 0.39 -2.96 5.56
CA ASN A 85 -0.79 -3.79 5.78
C ASN A 85 -0.41 -5.01 6.61
N GLU A 86 -1.33 -5.47 7.47
CA GLU A 86 -1.05 -6.60 8.35
C GLU A 86 -1.31 -7.95 7.67
N TYR A 87 -0.31 -8.83 7.70
CA TYR A 87 -0.33 -10.16 7.10
C TYR A 87 0.20 -11.22 8.07
N LYS A 88 -0.16 -12.46 7.80
CA LYS A 88 0.40 -13.65 8.45
C LYS A 88 1.00 -14.56 7.38
N ARG A 89 2.19 -15.11 7.64
CA ARG A 89 2.77 -16.19 6.81
C ARG A 89 1.91 -17.44 6.98
N TYR A 90 1.44 -18.00 5.88
CA TYR A 90 0.50 -19.12 5.89
C TYR A 90 1.18 -20.44 5.52
N ALA A 91 1.97 -20.44 4.44
CA ALA A 91 2.65 -21.63 3.97
C ALA A 91 3.90 -21.31 3.17
N LEU A 92 4.86 -22.24 3.17
CA LEU A 92 5.94 -22.30 2.20
C LEU A 92 5.53 -23.19 1.02
N LEU A 93 5.68 -22.66 -0.18
CA LEU A 93 5.37 -23.32 -1.44
C LEU A 93 6.68 -23.75 -2.09
N HIS A 94 7.00 -25.04 -1.97
CA HIS A 94 8.24 -25.64 -2.49
C HIS A 94 7.98 -26.20 -3.89
N PHE A 95 8.67 -25.69 -4.90
CA PHE A 95 8.50 -26.16 -6.29
C PHE A 95 9.84 -26.20 -7.02
N SER A 96 9.86 -26.81 -8.21
CA SER A 96 11.01 -26.77 -9.11
C SER A 96 10.64 -25.99 -10.36
N LEU A 97 11.48 -25.04 -10.76
CA LEU A 97 11.32 -24.28 -11.99
C LEU A 97 12.66 -24.23 -12.73
N GLY A 98 12.67 -24.62 -14.00
CA GLY A 98 13.92 -24.76 -14.76
C GLY A 98 14.90 -25.77 -14.13
N GLY A 99 14.38 -26.79 -13.43
CA GLY A 99 15.19 -27.80 -12.72
C GLY A 99 15.82 -27.31 -11.41
N LYS A 100 15.61 -26.04 -11.02
CA LYS A 100 16.13 -25.48 -9.77
C LYS A 100 15.04 -25.48 -8.70
N PRO A 101 15.31 -25.93 -7.47
CA PRO A 101 14.37 -25.81 -6.36
C PRO A 101 14.15 -24.34 -6.01
N GLN A 102 12.90 -23.97 -5.76
CA GLN A 102 12.45 -22.63 -5.40
C GLN A 102 11.46 -22.72 -4.24
N VAL A 103 11.38 -21.64 -3.46
CA VAL A 103 10.41 -21.50 -2.38
C VAL A 103 9.77 -20.12 -2.48
N LEU A 104 8.45 -20.08 -2.36
CA LEU A 104 7.69 -18.84 -2.16
C LEU A 104 6.86 -18.96 -0.90
N THR A 105 6.76 -17.88 -0.13
CA THR A 105 5.84 -17.79 0.99
C THR A 105 4.48 -17.29 0.52
N ALA A 106 3.41 -17.96 0.93
CA ALA A 106 2.04 -17.50 0.78
C ALA A 106 1.58 -16.80 2.07
N TYR A 107 0.86 -15.69 1.92
CA TYR A 107 0.41 -14.84 3.01
C TYR A 107 -1.11 -14.76 3.07
N GLN A 108 -1.64 -14.56 4.27
CA GLN A 108 -3.04 -14.21 4.50
C GLN A 108 -3.14 -12.80 5.07
N SER A 109 -4.02 -11.98 4.50
CA SER A 109 -4.30 -10.63 5.03
C SER A 109 -5.14 -10.74 6.30
N VAL A 110 -4.68 -10.11 7.39
CA VAL A 110 -5.37 -10.12 8.70
C VAL A 110 -6.75 -9.43 8.62
N ALA A 111 -6.89 -8.41 7.77
CA ALA A 111 -8.17 -7.73 7.57
C ALA A 111 -9.15 -8.56 6.74
N LEU A 112 -8.68 -9.26 5.70
CA LEU A 112 -9.56 -9.92 4.73
C LEU A 112 -9.96 -11.33 5.15
N PHE A 113 -9.11 -12.09 5.85
CA PHE A 113 -9.40 -13.50 6.18
C PHE A 113 -10.63 -13.66 7.09
N GLN A 114 -11.02 -12.61 7.81
CA GLN A 114 -12.21 -12.59 8.66
C GLN A 114 -13.52 -12.56 7.86
N THR A 115 -13.44 -12.17 6.58
CA THR A 115 -14.60 -12.13 5.69
C THR A 115 -14.77 -13.46 4.97
N ALA A 116 -16.01 -13.95 4.84
CA ALA A 116 -16.29 -15.25 4.23
C ALA A 116 -15.74 -15.37 2.79
N ALA A 117 -15.77 -14.27 2.02
CA ALA A 117 -15.29 -14.23 0.64
C ALA A 117 -13.77 -14.38 0.50
N TYR A 118 -12.99 -13.96 1.49
CA TYR A 118 -11.52 -13.95 1.43
C TYR A 118 -10.87 -14.87 2.47
N ARG A 119 -11.65 -15.64 3.24
CA ARG A 119 -11.16 -16.56 4.26
C ARG A 119 -10.08 -17.52 3.76
N ASN A 120 -10.25 -18.00 2.53
CA ASN A 120 -9.36 -18.99 1.93
C ASN A 120 -8.35 -18.37 0.96
N HIS A 121 -8.38 -17.05 0.77
CA HIS A 121 -7.48 -16.33 -0.13
C HIS A 121 -6.03 -16.39 0.37
N LEU A 122 -5.11 -16.72 -0.53
CA LEU A 122 -3.68 -16.72 -0.31
C LEU A 122 -3.03 -15.74 -1.27
N PHE A 123 -2.34 -14.76 -0.72
CA PHE A 123 -1.63 -13.74 -1.46
C PHE A 123 -0.15 -14.10 -1.59
N VAL A 124 0.37 -14.11 -2.81
CA VAL A 124 1.80 -14.41 -3.08
C VAL A 124 2.40 -13.24 -3.88
N PRO A 125 2.94 -12.21 -3.20
CA PRO A 125 3.74 -11.19 -3.84
C PRO A 125 5.15 -11.71 -4.07
N PHE A 126 5.71 -11.51 -5.26
CA PHE A 126 7.06 -11.98 -5.58
C PHE A 126 7.80 -11.01 -6.50
N MET A 127 9.12 -11.15 -6.48
CA MET A 127 10.03 -10.58 -7.47
C MET A 127 10.87 -11.69 -8.10
N ASP A 128 11.42 -11.39 -9.27
CA ASP A 128 12.23 -12.27 -10.10
C ASP A 128 13.12 -11.42 -11.04
N GLU A 129 13.99 -12.05 -11.81
CA GLU A 129 14.97 -11.32 -12.64
C GLU A 129 14.35 -10.51 -13.80
N THR A 130 13.05 -10.66 -14.08
CA THR A 130 12.36 -9.83 -15.08
C THR A 130 11.98 -8.43 -14.58
N ASN A 131 11.96 -8.19 -13.26
CA ASN A 131 11.47 -6.94 -12.68
C ASN A 131 12.34 -5.74 -13.11
N GLY A 132 11.69 -4.67 -13.57
CA GLY A 132 12.37 -3.46 -14.04
C GLY A 132 12.87 -3.55 -15.49
N ILE A 133 12.91 -4.75 -16.08
CA ILE A 133 13.32 -4.99 -17.47
C ILE A 133 12.07 -5.23 -18.33
N SER A 134 11.42 -6.38 -18.15
CA SER A 134 10.28 -6.84 -18.94
C SER A 134 8.98 -6.92 -18.12
N SER A 135 9.08 -7.01 -16.79
CA SER A 135 7.95 -6.93 -15.85
C SER A 135 8.02 -5.68 -14.96
N TYR A 136 6.95 -5.38 -14.23
CA TYR A 136 6.86 -4.19 -13.38
C TYR A 136 7.95 -4.17 -12.31
N GLU A 137 8.62 -3.03 -12.11
CA GLU A 137 9.73 -2.90 -11.15
C GLU A 137 9.32 -3.18 -9.70
N GLY A 138 8.04 -3.01 -9.35
CA GLY A 138 7.52 -3.24 -8.00
C GLY A 138 7.08 -4.68 -7.72
N GLY A 139 7.50 -5.65 -8.52
CA GLY A 139 7.07 -7.04 -8.36
C GLY A 139 5.70 -7.34 -8.97
N ARG A 140 5.30 -8.60 -8.86
CA ARG A 140 4.03 -9.13 -9.35
C ARG A 140 3.36 -9.98 -8.29
N TYR A 141 2.06 -10.18 -8.44
CA TYR A 141 1.24 -10.90 -7.50
C TYR A 141 0.63 -12.15 -8.13
N LEU A 142 0.41 -13.16 -7.29
CA LEU A 142 -0.44 -14.29 -7.55
C LEU A 142 -1.48 -14.39 -6.44
N ASP A 143 -2.72 -14.63 -6.84
CA ASP A 143 -3.81 -14.98 -5.92
C ASP A 143 -4.07 -16.48 -6.03
N LEU A 144 -3.91 -17.17 -4.92
CA LEU A 144 -4.17 -18.61 -4.77
C LEU A 144 -5.29 -18.81 -3.75
N SER A 145 -5.79 -20.04 -3.63
CA SER A 145 -6.75 -20.40 -2.59
C SER A 145 -6.28 -21.63 -1.82
N SER A 146 -6.42 -21.57 -0.49
CA SER A 146 -6.17 -22.73 0.38
C SER A 146 -7.11 -23.91 0.07
N ASP A 147 -8.29 -23.67 -0.51
CA ASP A 147 -9.21 -24.74 -0.96
C ASP A 147 -8.64 -25.58 -2.10
N GLN A 148 -7.69 -25.02 -2.86
CA GLN A 148 -7.02 -25.69 -3.98
C GLN A 148 -5.89 -26.60 -3.50
N ILE A 149 -5.52 -26.56 -2.22
CA ILE A 149 -4.52 -27.47 -1.65
C ILE A 149 -5.16 -28.86 -1.54
N LYS A 150 -4.54 -29.85 -2.20
CA LYS A 150 -4.96 -31.26 -2.16
C LYS A 150 -3.73 -32.12 -1.92
N ASN A 151 -3.77 -33.02 -0.94
CA ASN A 151 -2.65 -33.91 -0.59
C ASN A 151 -1.31 -33.17 -0.41
N ASN A 152 -1.35 -32.00 0.24
CA ASN A 152 -0.21 -31.09 0.41
C ASN A 152 0.42 -30.59 -0.90
N LEU A 153 -0.33 -30.58 -1.99
CA LEU A 153 0.07 -30.07 -3.29
C LEU A 153 -0.84 -28.93 -3.71
N LEU A 154 -0.26 -27.93 -4.39
CA LEU A 154 -0.96 -26.77 -4.93
C LEU A 154 -0.38 -26.44 -6.30
N SER A 155 -1.23 -26.24 -7.29
CA SER A 155 -0.79 -25.77 -8.60
C SER A 155 -0.58 -24.26 -8.59
N ILE A 156 0.58 -23.81 -9.05
CA ILE A 156 0.93 -22.40 -9.21
C ILE A 156 1.07 -22.13 -10.71
N ASP A 157 0.33 -21.16 -11.22
CA ASP A 157 0.36 -20.77 -12.63
C ASP A 157 0.88 -19.33 -12.77
N PHE A 158 2.18 -19.19 -13.03
CA PHE A 158 2.82 -17.89 -13.21
C PHE A 158 2.31 -17.14 -14.45
N ASN A 159 1.62 -17.81 -15.40
CA ASN A 159 0.96 -17.11 -16.51
C ASN A 159 -0.21 -16.23 -16.06
N LYS A 160 -0.70 -16.43 -14.83
CA LYS A 160 -1.73 -15.62 -14.19
C LYS A 160 -1.17 -14.57 -13.25
N ALA A 161 0.16 -14.50 -13.10
CA ALA A 161 0.82 -13.45 -12.33
C ALA A 161 0.49 -12.08 -12.92
N TYR A 162 0.25 -11.10 -12.05
CA TYR A 162 -0.25 -9.80 -12.46
C TYR A 162 0.43 -8.63 -11.77
N ASN A 163 0.36 -7.47 -12.39
CA ASN A 163 0.93 -6.26 -11.81
C ASN A 163 0.02 -5.71 -10.69
N PRO A 164 0.61 -5.22 -9.58
CA PRO A 164 -0.14 -4.43 -8.62
C PRO A 164 -0.82 -3.24 -9.26
N TYR A 165 -1.91 -2.76 -8.66
CA TYR A 165 -2.63 -1.57 -9.16
C TYR A 165 -1.76 -0.31 -9.26
N CYS A 166 -0.69 -0.23 -8.46
CA CYS A 166 0.30 0.84 -8.47
C CYS A 166 1.09 0.95 -9.79
N ALA A 167 1.13 -0.14 -10.57
CA ALA A 167 1.66 -0.14 -11.92
C ALA A 167 0.80 0.68 -12.88
N TYR A 168 -0.50 0.76 -12.61
CA TYR A 168 -1.47 1.44 -13.47
C TYR A 168 -1.89 2.81 -12.96
N SER A 169 -1.95 3.00 -11.63
CA SER A 169 -2.56 4.19 -11.02
C SER A 169 -1.88 4.58 -9.71
N ASN A 170 -1.89 5.87 -9.40
CA ASN A 170 -1.39 6.39 -8.13
C ASN A 170 -2.45 6.25 -7.02
N GLY A 171 -2.02 6.32 -5.75
CA GLY A 171 -2.92 6.28 -4.59
C GLY A 171 -3.38 4.88 -4.14
N TYR A 172 -2.80 3.80 -4.70
CA TYR A 172 -3.02 2.43 -4.21
C TYR A 172 -1.95 2.02 -3.18
N ARG A 173 -2.38 1.27 -2.16
CA ARG A 173 -1.53 0.72 -1.08
C ARG A 173 -1.01 -0.67 -1.45
N CYS A 174 -0.19 -0.77 -2.49
CA CYS A 174 0.24 -2.08 -3.00
C CYS A 174 1.39 -2.66 -2.17
N PRO A 175 1.25 -3.88 -1.60
CA PRO A 175 2.30 -4.52 -0.81
C PRO A 175 3.62 -4.75 -1.58
N GLN A 176 4.75 -4.47 -0.93
CA GLN A 176 6.07 -4.79 -1.46
C GLN A 176 6.36 -6.28 -1.20
N PRO A 177 6.79 -7.05 -2.21
CA PRO A 177 7.21 -8.43 -1.99
C PRO A 177 8.31 -8.53 -0.93
N PRO A 178 8.15 -9.39 0.10
CA PRO A 178 9.21 -9.63 1.09
C PRO A 178 10.46 -10.26 0.46
N LYS A 179 11.61 -10.11 1.14
CA LYS A 179 12.92 -10.59 0.64
C LYS A 179 12.92 -12.08 0.35
N GLU A 180 12.24 -12.87 1.17
CA GLU A 180 12.09 -14.32 0.99
C GLU A 180 11.32 -14.72 -0.27
N ASN A 181 10.60 -13.78 -0.90
CA ASN A 181 9.87 -14.00 -2.15
C ASN A 181 10.57 -13.36 -3.36
N ILE A 182 11.88 -13.10 -3.27
CA ILE A 182 12.70 -12.66 -4.40
C ILE A 182 13.39 -13.89 -5.00
N LEU A 183 13.00 -14.26 -6.21
CA LEU A 183 13.53 -15.41 -6.95
C LEU A 183 14.73 -15.00 -7.80
N SER A 184 15.79 -15.83 -7.81
CA SER A 184 17.02 -15.60 -8.58
C SER A 184 16.97 -16.24 -9.97
N LEU A 185 15.83 -16.10 -10.65
CA LEU A 185 15.61 -16.58 -12.02
C LEU A 185 14.59 -15.68 -12.71
N ALA A 186 14.58 -15.65 -14.04
CA ALA A 186 13.59 -14.92 -14.80
C ALA A 186 12.26 -15.71 -14.95
N ILE A 187 11.13 -15.10 -14.58
CA ILE A 187 9.78 -15.64 -14.82
C ILE A 187 9.14 -14.88 -15.99
N GLU A 188 9.37 -15.37 -17.21
CA GLU A 188 8.81 -14.84 -18.46
C GLU A 188 7.38 -15.33 -18.71
N ALA A 189 6.51 -15.18 -17.71
CA ALA A 189 5.09 -15.51 -17.77
C ALA A 189 4.26 -14.48 -17.02
N GLY A 190 2.99 -14.34 -17.38
CA GLY A 190 2.07 -13.40 -16.74
C GLY A 190 2.07 -12.03 -17.40
N GLU A 191 1.70 -11.01 -16.62
CA GLU A 191 1.72 -9.62 -17.10
C GLU A 191 3.14 -9.08 -17.23
N MET A 192 3.34 -8.32 -18.30
CA MET A 192 4.54 -7.53 -18.55
C MET A 192 4.42 -6.15 -17.92
N LYS A 193 5.52 -5.39 -17.92
CA LYS A 193 5.52 -3.99 -17.51
C LYS A 193 4.48 -3.20 -18.29
N TYR A 194 3.55 -2.56 -17.57
CA TYR A 194 2.58 -1.65 -18.16
C TYR A 194 3.28 -0.42 -18.75
N LYS A 195 2.98 -0.08 -20.00
CA LYS A 195 3.60 1.03 -20.75
C LYS A 195 2.63 2.17 -21.08
N GLY A 196 1.38 2.05 -20.65
CA GLY A 196 0.38 3.08 -20.87
C GLY A 196 0.54 4.26 -19.91
N PRO A 197 -0.24 5.33 -20.09
CA PRO A 197 -0.30 6.43 -19.14
C PRO A 197 -0.83 5.93 -17.80
N LYS A 198 -0.29 6.47 -16.69
CA LYS A 198 -0.85 6.23 -15.36
C LYS A 198 -2.22 6.87 -15.23
N ASN A 199 -3.15 6.14 -14.63
CA ASN A 199 -4.47 6.66 -14.29
C ASN A 199 -4.41 7.48 -12.99
N GLU A 200 -5.05 8.64 -13.00
CA GLU A 200 -5.36 9.42 -11.80
C GLU A 200 -6.78 9.06 -11.35
N ARG A 201 -6.89 8.42 -10.19
CA ARG A 201 -8.19 7.97 -9.69
C ARG A 201 -8.97 9.17 -9.15
N PRO A 202 -10.26 9.34 -9.51
CA PRO A 202 -11.08 10.35 -8.88
C PRO A 202 -11.24 10.08 -7.38
N VAL A 203 -11.23 11.13 -6.58
CA VAL A 203 -11.50 10.99 -5.14
C VAL A 203 -12.95 10.60 -4.94
N ASN A 204 -13.17 9.39 -4.44
CA ASN A 204 -14.52 8.93 -4.12
C ASN A 204 -14.97 9.57 -2.80
N LYS A 205 -15.75 10.66 -2.88
CA LYS A 205 -16.28 11.35 -1.70
C LYS A 205 -17.46 10.61 -1.06
N SER A 206 -18.09 9.66 -1.75
CA SER A 206 -19.30 8.97 -1.27
C SER A 206 -19.03 7.98 -0.12
N VAL A 207 -17.78 7.52 0.04
CA VAL A 207 -17.40 6.62 1.15
C VAL A 207 -17.22 7.37 2.48
N ALA A 208 -17.17 8.71 2.44
CA ALA A 208 -17.00 9.53 3.61
C ALA A 208 -18.22 9.43 4.53
N LYS A 209 -17.98 9.18 5.81
CA LYS A 209 -19.01 9.01 6.83
C LYS A 209 -19.00 10.18 7.81
N ASN A 210 -20.16 10.50 8.33
CA ASN A 210 -20.30 11.38 9.47
C ASN A 210 -19.66 10.77 10.73
N PHE A 211 -19.41 11.60 11.76
CA PHE A 211 -18.99 11.08 13.07
C PHE A 211 -20.04 10.14 13.66
N ASN A 212 -19.59 9.02 14.22
CA ASN A 212 -20.42 8.04 14.92
C ASN A 212 -20.84 8.56 16.30
N ALA A 213 -21.73 7.85 17.00
CA ALA A 213 -22.28 8.32 18.28
C ALA A 213 -21.21 8.51 19.38
N ALA A 214 -20.19 7.64 19.43
CA ALA A 214 -19.10 7.74 20.40
C ALA A 214 -18.19 8.94 20.08
N GLU A 215 -17.82 9.12 18.81
CA GLU A 215 -17.03 10.27 18.34
C GLU A 215 -17.76 11.59 18.61
N ARG A 216 -19.07 11.66 18.32
CA ARG A 216 -19.89 12.84 18.61
C ARG A 216 -19.90 13.17 20.10
N LYS A 217 -20.00 12.16 20.95
CA LYS A 217 -19.95 12.34 22.41
C LYS A 217 -18.59 12.89 22.85
N LEU A 218 -17.49 12.34 22.31
CA LEU A 218 -16.14 12.83 22.61
C LEU A 218 -15.93 14.27 22.16
N ILE A 219 -16.33 14.61 20.93
CA ILE A 219 -16.21 15.98 20.37
C ILE A 219 -17.05 16.98 21.19
N ASN A 220 -18.23 16.59 21.66
CA ASN A 220 -19.13 17.46 22.44
C ASN A 220 -18.90 17.41 23.96
N ALA A 221 -17.94 16.65 24.45
CA ALA A 221 -17.68 16.52 25.88
C ALA A 221 -17.23 17.83 26.55
N ALA A 222 -16.74 18.80 25.79
CA ALA A 222 -16.34 20.12 26.26
C ALA A 222 -16.56 21.19 25.18
N ASP A 223 -16.23 22.45 25.49
CA ASP A 223 -16.20 23.55 24.53
C ASP A 223 -15.02 23.44 23.56
N ASP A 224 -15.03 24.30 22.54
CA ASP A 224 -14.10 24.33 21.42
C ASP A 224 -12.65 24.66 21.84
N ASN A 225 -12.46 25.30 23.00
CA ASN A 225 -11.16 25.73 23.50
C ASN A 225 -10.58 24.78 24.56
N THR A 226 -11.25 23.65 24.80
CA THR A 226 -10.80 22.65 25.78
C THR A 226 -10.04 21.53 25.09
N MET A 227 -8.82 21.27 25.57
CA MET A 227 -7.96 20.18 25.10
C MET A 227 -8.68 18.82 25.16
N MET A 228 -8.26 17.93 24.28
CA MET A 228 -8.69 16.53 24.25
C MET A 228 -7.64 15.67 24.95
N HIS A 229 -8.10 14.54 25.49
CA HIS A 229 -7.20 13.53 26.06
C HIS A 229 -6.36 12.92 24.95
N VAL A 230 -5.03 12.99 25.08
CA VAL A 230 -4.10 12.34 24.16
C VAL A 230 -3.99 10.87 24.54
N TYR A 231 -4.32 10.01 23.58
CA TYR A 231 -4.25 8.57 23.72
C TYR A 231 -2.79 8.12 23.72
N LEU A 232 -2.42 7.26 24.66
CA LEU A 232 -1.06 6.79 24.90
C LEU A 232 -0.92 5.30 24.56
N ILE A 233 0.25 4.92 24.05
CA ILE A 233 0.55 3.51 23.74
C ILE A 233 0.61 2.60 24.98
N THR A 234 0.73 3.18 26.18
CA THR A 234 0.81 2.46 27.45
C THR A 234 -0.55 1.94 27.94
N ASN A 235 -1.64 2.38 27.31
CA ASN A 235 -2.99 1.92 27.60
C ASN A 235 -3.51 1.05 26.46
N GLU A 236 -3.81 -0.22 26.73
CA GLU A 236 -4.21 -1.19 25.70
C GLU A 236 -5.46 -0.77 24.90
N LYS A 237 -6.43 -0.12 25.55
CA LYS A 237 -7.65 0.35 24.87
C LYS A 237 -7.35 1.51 23.94
N GLU A 238 -6.50 2.44 24.39
CA GLU A 238 -6.08 3.58 23.59
C GLU A 238 -5.19 3.13 22.42
N LEU A 239 -4.26 2.21 22.68
CA LEU A 239 -3.44 1.57 21.65
C LEU A 239 -4.28 0.88 20.58
N SER A 240 -5.38 0.21 20.96
CA SER A 240 -6.29 -0.41 20.00
C SER A 240 -6.93 0.61 19.05
N VAL A 241 -7.21 1.82 19.53
CA VAL A 241 -7.73 2.94 18.72
C VAL A 241 -6.63 3.51 17.85
N LEU A 242 -5.44 3.77 18.42
CA LEU A 242 -4.26 4.26 17.71
C LEU A 242 -3.78 3.34 16.59
N ARG A 243 -4.03 2.03 16.68
CA ARG A 243 -3.64 1.03 15.65
C ARG A 243 -4.76 0.69 14.67
N ALA A 244 -5.97 1.21 14.87
CA ALA A 244 -7.09 0.97 13.96
C ALA A 244 -7.06 1.97 12.79
N PRO A 245 -7.32 1.52 11.54
CA PRO A 245 -7.37 2.40 10.39
C PRO A 245 -8.56 3.37 10.49
N SER A 246 -8.31 4.61 10.11
CA SER A 246 -9.30 5.70 10.11
C SER A 246 -10.15 5.72 8.84
N GLU A 247 -11.36 6.26 8.98
CA GLU A 247 -12.32 6.40 7.87
C GLU A 247 -12.34 7.84 7.33
N ASP A 248 -12.68 8.00 6.05
CA ASP A 248 -12.93 9.32 5.49
C ASP A 248 -14.13 9.98 6.21
N VAL A 249 -13.99 11.27 6.55
CA VAL A 249 -15.06 12.09 7.14
C VAL A 249 -15.72 12.97 6.09
N LYS A 250 -17.03 13.19 6.22
CA LYS A 250 -17.73 14.14 5.35
C LYS A 250 -17.24 15.56 5.63
N PHE A 251 -16.75 16.25 4.61
CA PHE A 251 -16.17 17.60 4.72
C PHE A 251 -17.16 18.66 5.24
N ASP A 252 -18.47 18.38 5.13
CA ASP A 252 -19.58 19.21 5.57
C ASP A 252 -20.20 18.74 6.90
N ASP A 253 -19.60 17.80 7.63
CA ASP A 253 -20.10 17.42 8.97
C ASP A 253 -19.97 18.63 9.93
N PRO A 254 -21.05 19.01 10.63
CA PRO A 254 -21.08 20.22 11.45
C PRO A 254 -20.13 20.20 12.66
N LEU A 255 -19.58 19.05 13.02
CA LEU A 255 -18.65 18.94 14.16
C LEU A 255 -17.18 19.10 13.78
N ILE A 256 -16.85 19.26 12.49
CA ILE A 256 -15.46 19.39 12.06
C ILE A 256 -14.78 20.60 12.69
N ASP A 257 -15.42 21.77 12.71
CA ASP A 257 -14.82 22.98 13.29
C ASP A 257 -14.51 22.80 14.78
N LYS A 258 -15.47 22.24 15.51
CA LYS A 258 -15.31 21.97 16.94
C LYS A 258 -14.19 20.97 17.20
N LEU A 259 -14.13 19.88 16.44
CA LEU A 259 -13.04 18.91 16.54
C LEU A 259 -11.70 19.57 16.22
N ALA A 260 -11.62 20.33 15.12
CA ALA A 260 -10.40 21.02 14.71
C ALA A 260 -9.91 21.97 15.82
N ASN A 261 -10.78 22.81 16.38
CA ASN A 261 -10.42 23.73 17.45
C ASN A 261 -9.87 22.99 18.68
N ARG A 262 -10.54 21.93 19.13
CA ARG A 262 -10.10 21.16 20.30
C ARG A 262 -8.79 20.41 20.06
N MET A 263 -8.61 19.82 18.87
CA MET A 263 -7.34 19.22 18.46
C MET A 263 -6.21 20.26 18.41
N PHE A 264 -6.50 21.47 17.93
CA PHE A 264 -5.54 22.57 17.88
C PHE A 264 -5.07 22.97 19.29
N GLN A 265 -5.99 23.10 20.24
CA GLN A 265 -5.60 23.36 21.64
C GLN A 265 -4.74 22.23 22.21
N THR A 266 -5.04 20.98 21.83
CA THR A 266 -4.32 19.80 22.31
C THR A 266 -2.87 19.77 21.81
N VAL A 267 -2.64 20.03 20.51
CA VAL A 267 -1.27 20.05 19.95
C VAL A 267 -0.46 21.26 20.39
N GLN A 268 -1.13 22.35 20.78
CA GLN A 268 -0.51 23.54 21.34
C GLN A 268 -0.32 23.50 22.86
N ASP A 269 -0.55 22.34 23.52
CA ASP A 269 -0.32 22.18 24.96
C ASP A 269 1.07 22.72 25.35
N PRO A 270 1.17 23.74 26.22
CA PRO A 270 2.44 24.29 26.65
C PRO A 270 3.38 23.27 27.30
N GLN A 271 2.84 22.19 27.88
CA GLN A 271 3.64 21.14 28.51
C GLN A 271 4.22 20.16 27.48
N HIS A 272 3.48 19.89 26.39
CA HIS A 272 3.81 18.88 25.38
C HIS A 272 3.52 19.40 23.97
N LYS A 273 4.20 20.49 23.58
CA LYS A 273 3.95 21.12 22.28
C LYS A 273 4.32 20.21 21.12
N GLY A 274 3.36 19.96 20.22
CA GLY A 274 3.54 19.22 18.98
C GLY A 274 3.62 20.14 17.75
N VAL A 275 4.13 19.58 16.65
CA VAL A 275 4.09 20.21 15.30
C VAL A 275 3.03 19.59 14.40
N GLY A 276 2.32 18.59 14.89
CA GLY A 276 1.21 17.91 14.24
C GLY A 276 0.42 17.07 15.23
N ILE A 277 -0.83 16.76 14.88
CA ILE A 277 -1.69 15.81 15.59
C ILE A 277 -2.73 15.21 14.65
N ALA A 278 -3.04 13.93 14.82
CA ALA A 278 -4.04 13.20 14.06
C ALA A 278 -5.27 12.82 14.90
N GLY A 279 -6.42 12.67 14.25
CA GLY A 279 -7.69 12.29 14.89
C GLY A 279 -7.59 11.08 15.85
N PRO A 280 -6.93 9.96 15.46
CA PRO A 280 -6.78 8.79 16.32
C PRO A 280 -6.11 9.07 17.66
N GLN A 281 -5.19 10.05 17.71
CA GLN A 281 -4.48 10.43 18.94
C GLN A 281 -5.40 11.08 19.97
N VAL A 282 -6.60 11.51 19.58
CA VAL A 282 -7.63 12.05 20.48
C VAL A 282 -8.87 11.18 20.51
N GLY A 283 -8.75 9.92 20.07
CA GLY A 283 -9.82 8.93 20.08
C GLY A 283 -10.82 9.03 18.92
N ILE A 284 -10.53 9.80 17.88
CA ILE A 284 -11.41 10.00 16.72
C ILE A 284 -10.81 9.33 15.48
N ASN A 285 -11.28 8.14 15.11
CA ASN A 285 -10.77 7.39 13.95
C ASN A 285 -11.35 7.88 12.62
N LYS A 286 -11.12 9.17 12.36
CA LYS A 286 -11.40 9.86 11.10
C LYS A 286 -10.13 10.42 10.51
N ASN A 287 -10.08 10.48 9.18
CA ASN A 287 -8.95 10.99 8.42
C ASN A 287 -8.86 12.52 8.54
N VAL A 288 -8.41 13.02 9.69
CA VAL A 288 -8.19 14.44 9.95
C VAL A 288 -6.88 14.64 10.69
N ILE A 289 -6.14 15.68 10.32
CA ILE A 289 -4.85 16.03 10.93
C ILE A 289 -4.70 17.54 11.02
N TRP A 290 -3.95 18.00 12.00
CA TRP A 290 -3.34 19.33 12.01
C TRP A 290 -1.84 19.19 11.75
N VAL A 291 -1.28 20.11 10.95
CA VAL A 291 0.16 20.16 10.63
C VAL A 291 0.66 21.60 10.67
N GLN A 292 1.81 21.82 11.30
CA GLN A 292 2.56 23.08 11.18
C GLN A 292 3.38 23.11 9.88
N ARG A 293 3.12 24.09 9.03
CA ARG A 293 3.71 24.25 7.68
C ARG A 293 5.00 25.07 7.70
N PHE A 294 6.11 24.44 8.08
CA PHE A 294 7.45 25.06 8.06
C PHE A 294 7.98 25.43 6.66
N ASP A 295 7.28 24.98 5.61
CA ASP A 295 7.54 25.28 4.21
C ASP A 295 6.84 26.56 3.73
N LYS A 296 5.99 27.18 4.55
CA LYS A 296 5.27 28.41 4.24
C LYS A 296 5.69 29.54 5.17
N THR A 297 5.70 30.76 4.64
CA THR A 297 5.90 32.00 5.41
C THR A 297 4.90 32.10 6.56
N GLU A 298 5.34 32.63 7.71
CA GLU A 298 4.62 32.65 9.00
C GLU A 298 4.38 31.27 9.64
N MET A 299 4.86 30.18 9.02
CA MET A 299 4.78 28.80 9.52
C MET A 299 3.39 28.43 10.07
N PRO A 300 2.31 28.60 9.27
CA PRO A 300 0.94 28.44 9.74
C PRO A 300 0.67 27.00 10.20
N PHE A 301 -0.22 26.86 11.18
CA PHE A 301 -0.84 25.57 11.48
C PHE A 301 -2.08 25.43 10.61
N GLU A 302 -2.22 24.29 9.92
CA GLU A 302 -3.32 24.04 8.98
C GLU A 302 -4.00 22.69 9.25
N PHE A 303 -5.33 22.65 9.10
CA PHE A 303 -6.15 21.47 9.32
C PHE A 303 -6.53 20.83 7.99
N TYR A 304 -6.34 19.52 7.87
CA TYR A 304 -6.57 18.77 6.63
C TYR A 304 -7.63 17.71 6.83
N ILE A 305 -8.56 17.65 5.88
CA ILE A 305 -9.64 16.66 5.83
C ILE A 305 -9.33 15.63 4.76
N ASN A 306 -9.42 14.36 5.14
CA ASN A 306 -9.13 13.19 4.33
C ASN A 306 -7.77 13.25 3.60
N PRO A 307 -6.67 13.64 4.27
CA PRO A 307 -5.36 13.73 3.63
C PRO A 307 -4.86 12.35 3.21
N LYS A 308 -4.32 12.26 2.00
CA LYS A 308 -3.75 11.05 1.41
C LYS A 308 -2.46 11.42 0.68
N ILE A 309 -1.38 10.74 1.02
CA ILE A 309 -0.13 10.89 0.28
C ILE A 309 -0.16 9.98 -0.94
N ILE A 310 -0.31 10.57 -2.12
CA ILE A 310 -0.50 9.86 -3.39
C ILE A 310 0.81 9.57 -4.13
N TRP A 311 1.92 10.20 -3.71
CA TRP A 311 3.27 9.92 -4.20
C TRP A 311 4.32 10.27 -3.15
N ARG A 312 5.45 9.56 -3.16
CA ARG A 312 6.61 9.76 -2.28
C ARG A 312 7.90 9.70 -3.09
N SER A 313 8.86 10.55 -2.77
CA SER A 313 10.19 10.51 -3.37
C SER A 313 10.97 9.28 -2.93
N LYS A 314 11.84 8.79 -3.84
CA LYS A 314 12.88 7.80 -3.50
C LYS A 314 14.04 8.42 -2.72
N LEU A 315 14.25 9.73 -2.87
CA LEU A 315 15.12 10.50 -2.00
C LEU A 315 14.54 10.48 -0.58
N THR A 316 15.34 10.07 0.39
CA THR A 316 14.97 10.04 1.80
C THR A 316 15.83 10.96 2.64
N ARG A 317 15.34 11.27 3.84
CA ARG A 317 16.04 12.02 4.88
C ARG A 317 15.84 11.31 6.22
N THR A 318 16.89 11.29 7.02
CA THR A 318 16.81 10.85 8.41
C THR A 318 16.69 12.07 9.31
N GLY A 319 15.86 11.98 10.34
CA GLY A 319 15.80 12.99 11.39
C GLY A 319 14.99 12.52 12.58
N VAL A 320 15.11 13.27 13.67
CA VAL A 320 14.47 12.95 14.95
C VAL A 320 12.95 13.14 14.85
N GLU A 321 12.21 12.07 15.14
CA GLU A 321 10.77 12.08 15.35
C GLU A 321 10.43 11.86 16.83
N GLY A 322 9.32 12.45 17.26
CA GLY A 322 8.66 12.17 18.54
C GLY A 322 7.15 12.21 18.34
N CYS A 323 6.38 11.66 19.28
CA CYS A 323 4.93 11.54 19.15
C CYS A 323 4.26 11.82 20.51
N LEU A 324 3.19 12.61 20.52
CA LEU A 324 2.42 12.90 21.74
C LEU A 324 1.86 11.62 22.39
N SER A 325 1.62 10.57 21.60
CA SER A 325 1.13 9.27 22.06
C SER A 325 2.23 8.33 22.59
N ILE A 326 3.51 8.69 22.42
CA ILE A 326 4.69 7.92 22.83
C ILE A 326 5.58 8.84 23.68
N PRO A 327 5.27 8.99 24.98
CA PRO A 327 5.98 9.93 25.85
C PRO A 327 7.45 9.53 26.01
N ASP A 328 8.30 10.53 26.21
CA ASP A 328 9.71 10.40 26.56
C ASP A 328 10.59 9.60 25.56
N ARG A 329 10.09 9.37 24.34
CA ARG A 329 10.83 8.69 23.28
C ARG A 329 10.98 9.57 22.05
N LYS A 330 12.21 9.67 21.57
CA LYS A 330 12.56 10.31 20.30
C LYS A 330 13.64 9.50 19.62
N GLU A 331 13.46 9.24 18.33
CA GLU A 331 14.36 8.38 17.56
C GLU A 331 14.59 8.98 16.19
N ASP A 332 15.72 8.65 15.57
CA ASP A 332 15.95 8.94 14.17
C ASP A 332 15.10 8.02 13.29
N VAL A 333 14.28 8.61 12.43
CA VAL A 333 13.40 7.89 11.51
C VAL A 333 13.68 8.35 10.09
N GLN A 334 13.79 7.40 9.17
CA GLN A 334 13.93 7.71 7.76
C GLN A 334 12.58 7.93 7.07
N ARG A 335 12.44 9.06 6.38
CA ARG A 335 11.25 9.45 5.63
C ARG A 335 11.58 9.87 4.20
N SER A 336 10.60 9.82 3.31
CA SER A 336 10.76 10.43 1.98
C SER A 336 10.93 11.95 2.13
N TYR A 337 11.87 12.52 1.37
CA TYR A 337 12.15 13.95 1.39
C TYR A 337 11.00 14.80 0.83
N ALA A 338 10.35 14.30 -0.22
CA ALA A 338 9.23 14.98 -0.87
C ALA A 338 8.03 14.04 -1.00
N ILE A 339 6.84 14.62 -0.94
CA ILE A 339 5.57 13.94 -1.08
C ILE A 339 4.63 14.75 -1.98
N ARG A 340 3.66 14.07 -2.60
CA ARG A 340 2.47 14.72 -3.16
C ARG A 340 1.27 14.37 -2.29
N LEU A 341 0.69 15.38 -1.67
CA LEU A 341 -0.47 15.27 -0.81
C LEU A 341 -1.74 15.55 -1.61
N GLN A 342 -2.79 14.79 -1.36
CA GLN A 342 -4.16 15.02 -1.82
C GLN A 342 -5.06 15.16 -0.59
N TYR A 343 -5.94 16.14 -0.55
CA TYR A 343 -6.91 16.32 0.55
C TYR A 343 -8.19 17.00 0.05
N ILE A 344 -9.17 17.15 0.96
CA ILE A 344 -10.44 17.82 0.69
C ILE A 344 -10.53 19.11 1.49
N ASP A 345 -10.90 20.22 0.86
CA ASP A 345 -11.16 21.48 1.56
C ASP A 345 -12.59 21.56 2.14
N ARG A 346 -12.92 22.66 2.82
CA ARG A 346 -14.25 22.87 3.43
C ARG A 346 -15.37 23.07 2.43
N GLN A 347 -15.05 23.36 1.17
CA GLN A 347 -15.99 23.48 0.06
C GLN A 347 -16.16 22.14 -0.66
N GLY A 348 -15.43 21.10 -0.24
CA GLY A 348 -15.45 19.79 -0.84
C GLY A 348 -14.58 19.68 -2.09
N ASN A 349 -13.75 20.66 -2.42
CA ASN A 349 -12.82 20.55 -3.55
C ASN A 349 -11.67 19.60 -3.20
N VAL A 350 -11.17 18.90 -4.21
CA VAL A 350 -9.96 18.09 -4.07
C VAL A 350 -8.76 18.98 -4.37
N ILE A 351 -7.85 19.07 -3.40
CA ILE A 351 -6.62 19.84 -3.53
C ILE A 351 -5.45 18.86 -3.58
N GLU A 352 -4.49 19.14 -4.47
CA GLU A 352 -3.21 18.43 -4.51
C GLU A 352 -2.05 19.41 -4.43
N GLU A 353 -1.04 19.10 -3.63
CA GLU A 353 0.16 19.92 -3.50
C GLU A 353 1.41 19.05 -3.29
N ASN A 354 2.55 19.55 -3.74
CA ASN A 354 3.86 18.95 -3.48
C ASN A 354 4.44 19.59 -2.22
N ILE A 355 4.94 18.77 -1.31
CA ILE A 355 5.47 19.19 -0.01
C ILE A 355 6.82 18.53 0.17
N GLU A 356 7.81 19.29 0.65
CA GLU A 356 9.19 18.85 0.78
C GLU A 356 9.74 19.12 2.18
N GLY A 357 10.93 18.59 2.45
CA GLY A 357 11.68 18.93 3.64
C GLY A 357 10.97 18.48 4.92
N PHE A 358 10.98 19.35 5.94
CA PHE A 358 10.51 18.95 7.27
C PHE A 358 8.99 18.83 7.34
N THR A 359 8.27 19.72 6.66
CA THR A 359 6.82 19.59 6.56
C THR A 359 6.41 18.25 5.94
N ALA A 360 7.13 17.77 4.92
CA ALA A 360 6.86 16.45 4.34
C ALA A 360 7.00 15.30 5.36
N VAL A 361 7.93 15.41 6.31
CA VAL A 361 8.07 14.45 7.42
C VAL A 361 6.86 14.51 8.35
N ILE A 362 6.43 15.71 8.73
CA ILE A 362 5.28 15.88 9.61
C ILE A 362 4.03 15.27 8.96
N PHE A 363 3.76 15.55 7.68
CA PHE A 363 2.63 14.92 6.98
C PHE A 363 2.73 13.40 6.93
N GLN A 364 3.92 12.84 6.67
CA GLN A 364 4.09 11.39 6.68
C GLN A 364 3.80 10.80 8.07
N HIS A 365 4.22 11.47 9.14
CA HIS A 365 3.93 11.07 10.51
C HIS A 365 2.43 11.12 10.82
N GLU A 366 1.76 12.24 10.55
CA GLU A 366 0.33 12.38 10.87
C GLU A 366 -0.55 11.48 10.00
N VAL A 367 -0.18 11.26 8.73
CA VAL A 367 -0.89 10.33 7.85
C VAL A 367 -0.67 8.88 8.26
N ASP A 368 0.47 8.51 8.84
CA ASP A 368 0.71 7.17 9.38
C ASP A 368 -0.26 6.84 10.52
N HIS A 369 -0.54 7.80 11.40
CA HIS A 369 -1.55 7.64 12.45
C HIS A 369 -2.93 7.29 11.88
N LEU A 370 -3.32 7.88 10.74
CA LEU A 370 -4.59 7.56 10.08
C LEU A 370 -4.66 6.10 9.60
N TYR A 371 -3.52 5.45 9.38
CA TYR A 371 -3.43 4.04 8.99
C TYR A 371 -3.12 3.09 10.15
N GLY A 372 -3.10 3.61 11.38
CA GLY A 372 -2.76 2.84 12.56
C GLY A 372 -1.28 2.44 12.63
N ILE A 373 -0.42 3.23 12.02
CA ILE A 373 1.03 3.04 11.95
C ILE A 373 1.67 4.06 12.89
N LEU A 374 2.57 3.59 13.75
CA LEU A 374 3.36 4.43 14.64
C LEU A 374 4.79 4.50 14.13
N TYR A 375 5.53 5.57 14.43
CA TYR A 375 6.90 5.73 13.93
C TYR A 375 7.85 4.56 14.29
N PRO A 376 7.74 3.84 15.44
CA PRO A 376 8.57 2.67 15.69
C PRO A 376 8.36 1.56 14.66
N ASP A 377 7.14 1.41 14.13
CA ASP A 377 6.85 0.42 13.09
C ASP A 377 7.67 0.74 11.80
N ARG A 378 8.05 2.00 11.56
CA ARG A 378 8.89 2.42 10.42
C ARG A 378 10.36 2.10 10.61
N MET A 379 10.84 2.12 11.84
CA MET A 379 12.22 1.74 12.16
C MET A 379 12.43 0.25 11.89
N ASP A 380 11.44 -0.59 12.25
CA ASP A 380 11.47 -2.03 11.97
C ASP A 380 11.47 -2.29 10.45
N GLU A 381 10.69 -1.52 9.67
CA GLU A 381 10.71 -1.58 8.20
C GLU A 381 12.08 -1.14 7.62
N GLU A 382 12.74 -0.14 8.20
CA GLU A 382 14.02 0.40 7.73
C GLU A 382 15.16 -0.63 7.80
N VAL A 383 15.22 -1.45 8.87
CA VAL A 383 16.23 -2.51 9.04
C VAL A 383 16.26 -3.48 7.84
N SER A 384 15.17 -3.58 7.10
CA SER A 384 15.07 -4.43 5.92
C SER A 384 15.64 -3.81 4.63
N ARG A 385 15.98 -2.52 4.57
CA ARG A 385 16.34 -1.82 3.31
C ARG A 385 17.83 -1.53 3.17
N THR A 386 18.37 -1.73 1.97
CA THR A 386 19.74 -1.29 1.63
C THR A 386 19.68 0.13 1.05
N MET A 387 20.29 1.08 1.75
CA MET A 387 20.32 2.50 1.34
C MET A 387 21.72 2.89 0.87
N ILE A 388 21.79 3.72 -0.17
CA ILE A 388 23.05 4.29 -0.66
C ILE A 388 23.06 5.77 -0.26
N PRO A 389 24.04 6.25 0.52
CA PRO A 389 24.12 7.65 0.89
C PRO A 389 24.41 8.51 -0.34
N LEU A 390 23.75 9.66 -0.45
CA LEU A 390 24.12 10.70 -1.41
C LEU A 390 25.25 11.52 -0.81
N GLU A 391 26.45 11.43 -1.38
CA GLU A 391 27.65 12.12 -0.90
C GLU A 391 27.72 13.60 -1.32
N GLU A 392 26.93 13.98 -2.33
CA GLU A 392 26.91 15.34 -2.85
C GLU A 392 26.21 16.29 -1.86
N LYS A 393 26.98 17.23 -1.30
CA LYS A 393 26.43 18.37 -0.55
C LYS A 393 25.83 19.37 -1.52
N ILE A 394 24.56 19.19 -1.87
CA ILE A 394 23.81 20.12 -2.73
C ILE A 394 23.82 21.51 -2.07
N LYS A 395 24.41 22.49 -2.76
CA LYS A 395 24.40 23.90 -2.35
C LYS A 395 23.16 24.57 -2.93
N PHE A 396 22.23 24.95 -2.07
CA PHE A 396 21.06 25.73 -2.45
C PHE A 396 21.37 27.23 -2.38
N SER A 397 20.76 28.01 -3.28
CA SER A 397 20.81 29.48 -3.29
C SER A 397 19.45 30.03 -3.72
N LEU A 398 18.97 31.09 -3.08
CA LEU A 398 17.75 31.81 -3.44
C LEU A 398 18.08 33.27 -3.76
N GLU A 399 17.32 33.86 -4.67
CA GLU A 399 17.43 35.30 -4.98
C GLU A 399 16.86 36.12 -3.82
N LYS A 400 17.51 37.25 -3.52
CA LYS A 400 17.08 38.12 -2.41
C LYS A 400 15.70 38.71 -2.73
N GLY A 401 14.69 38.38 -1.92
CA GLY A 401 13.31 38.83 -2.11
C GLY A 401 12.40 37.81 -2.80
N THR A 402 12.91 36.65 -3.18
CA THR A 402 12.08 35.47 -3.48
C THR A 402 11.74 34.76 -2.17
N ILE A 403 10.54 34.18 -2.10
CA ILE A 403 9.95 33.47 -0.95
C ILE A 403 11.04 32.87 -0.06
N VAL A 404 11.15 33.42 1.15
CA VAL A 404 12.05 32.96 2.20
C VAL A 404 11.25 31.98 3.06
N PRO A 405 11.81 30.82 3.45
CA PRO A 405 11.16 29.92 4.41
C PRO A 405 10.70 30.65 5.69
#